data_AF-A0A1W9RWI8-F1
#
_entry.id   AF-A0A1W9RWI8-F1
#
_cell.length_a   1.000
_cell.length_b   1.000
_cell.length_c   1.000
_cell.angle_alpha   90.00
_cell.angle_beta   90.00
_cell.angle_gamma   90.00
#
_symmetry.space_group_name_H-M   'P 1'
#
loop_
_entity.id
_entity.type
_entity.pdbx_description
1 polymer ?
#
loop_
_entity_poly.entity_id
_entity_poly.type
_entity_poly.pdbx_seq_one_letter_code
_entity_poly.pdbx_strand_id
1 'polypeptide(L)'
;SDILMEKPVADLLNVKYLILPQAYSDPLLDGYEPIFQAPNKWTVYLNKTDVKFVWLVAGYRIAGSEDDAISYVKHQDFNPFETVVLEKEPKGGASLAGRKGEIDGEMDITLFSPNKVTVDVSAPADAFLVLSQTYYPLWQATIDGKRTEIFKSDGAIQSIFIPAGQHKVEFRYLSKYYRMGKILSALGIILTIISLVVVVRKEKRG
;
A
#
# COMPACT_ATOMS: atom_id res chain seq x y z
N SER A 1 8.14 -5.23 21.37
CA SER A 1 8.05 -4.36 20.18
C SER A 1 8.14 -5.26 18.97
N ASP A 2 7.15 -6.13 18.81
CA ASP A 2 7.24 -7.35 17.99
C ASP A 2 6.00 -7.47 17.08
N ILE A 3 5.43 -6.34 16.68
CA ILE A 3 4.16 -6.28 15.93
C ILE A 3 4.31 -6.91 14.54
N LEU A 4 5.51 -6.85 13.96
CA LEU A 4 5.82 -7.46 12.66
C LEU A 4 5.97 -8.99 12.73
N MET A 5 5.94 -9.56 13.94
CA MET A 5 6.20 -10.99 14.16
C MET A 5 4.91 -11.84 14.14
N GLU A 6 3.81 -11.31 13.63
CA GLU A 6 2.56 -12.05 13.49
C GLU A 6 2.22 -12.22 12.00
N LYS A 7 1.89 -13.45 11.60
CA LYS A 7 1.62 -13.81 10.20
C LYS A 7 0.57 -12.91 9.53
N PRO A 8 -0.59 -12.60 10.14
CA PRO A 8 -1.57 -11.70 9.53
C PRO A 8 -1.01 -10.31 9.24
N VAL A 9 -0.11 -9.80 10.08
CA VAL A 9 0.56 -8.51 9.89
C VAL A 9 1.58 -8.57 8.75
N ALA A 10 2.33 -9.67 8.65
CA ALA A 10 3.30 -9.87 7.57
C ALA A 10 2.62 -9.98 6.19
N ASP A 11 1.48 -10.68 6.13
CA ASP A 11 0.66 -10.81 4.92
C ASP A 11 0.06 -9.46 4.52
N LEU A 12 -0.46 -8.71 5.50
CA LEU A 12 -1.00 -7.36 5.30
C LEU A 12 0.05 -6.36 4.79
N LEU A 13 1.31 -6.52 5.16
CA LEU A 13 2.43 -5.66 4.74
C LEU A 13 3.12 -6.17 3.46
N ASN A 14 2.58 -7.21 2.83
CA ASN A 14 3.10 -7.77 1.58
C ASN A 14 4.61 -8.12 1.70
N VAL A 15 5.00 -8.74 2.81
CA VAL A 15 6.40 -9.09 3.10
C VAL A 15 6.81 -10.28 2.23
N LYS A 16 7.67 -10.01 1.24
CA LYS A 16 8.17 -11.04 0.31
C LYS A 16 9.35 -11.85 0.86
N TYR A 17 10.19 -11.22 1.69
CA TYR A 17 11.39 -11.86 2.24
C TYR A 17 11.51 -11.61 3.73
N LEU A 18 11.79 -12.66 4.50
CA LEU A 18 12.15 -12.58 5.91
C LEU A 18 13.61 -12.98 6.09
N ILE A 19 14.35 -12.21 6.90
CA ILE A 19 15.74 -12.52 7.25
C ILE A 19 15.79 -12.76 8.75
N LEU A 20 16.00 -14.02 9.15
CA LEU A 20 15.92 -14.43 10.55
C LEU A 20 17.19 -15.18 10.98
N PRO A 21 17.58 -15.12 12.27
CA PRO A 21 18.66 -15.94 12.81
C PRO A 21 18.39 -17.44 12.61
N GLN A 22 19.44 -18.23 12.42
CA GLN A 22 19.34 -19.66 12.08
C GLN A 22 18.64 -20.53 13.16
N ALA A 23 18.55 -20.05 14.40
CA ALA A 23 17.88 -20.73 15.51
C ALA A 23 16.39 -20.36 15.68
N TYR A 24 15.80 -19.61 14.75
CA TYR A 24 14.42 -19.13 14.84
C TYR A 24 13.44 -20.21 14.35
N SER A 25 12.61 -20.74 15.26
CA SER A 25 11.52 -21.69 14.96
C SER A 25 10.23 -21.06 15.47
N ASP A 26 9.37 -20.61 14.55
CA ASP A 26 8.20 -19.78 14.88
C ASP A 26 7.05 -20.07 13.89
N PRO A 27 5.77 -20.08 14.33
CA PRO A 27 4.59 -20.09 13.47
C PRO A 27 4.61 -19.11 12.29
N LEU A 28 5.36 -18.00 12.38
CA LEU A 28 5.64 -17.06 11.28
C LEU A 28 6.17 -17.71 10.00
N LEU A 29 6.87 -18.84 10.09
CA LEU A 29 7.46 -19.51 8.93
C LEU A 29 6.45 -20.32 8.11
N ASP A 30 5.19 -20.41 8.54
CA ASP A 30 4.14 -21.07 7.78
C ASP A 30 3.87 -20.30 6.46
N GLY A 31 4.11 -20.95 5.31
CA GLY A 31 4.08 -20.34 3.98
C GLY A 31 5.41 -19.75 3.49
N TYR A 32 6.48 -19.83 4.31
CA TYR A 32 7.80 -19.31 4.00
C TYR A 32 8.83 -20.42 3.79
N GLU A 33 9.53 -20.41 2.65
CA GLU A 33 10.56 -21.39 2.32
C GLU A 33 11.97 -20.79 2.42
N PRO A 34 12.95 -21.48 3.02
CA PRO A 34 14.33 -21.01 3.04
C PRO A 34 14.93 -21.07 1.63
N ILE A 35 15.33 -19.92 1.09
CA ILE A 35 15.97 -19.83 -0.24
C ILE A 35 17.48 -19.59 -0.16
N PHE A 36 17.97 -19.13 0.98
CA PHE A 36 19.39 -18.90 1.21
C PHE A 36 19.73 -19.03 2.69
N GLN A 37 20.83 -19.72 2.99
CA GLN A 37 21.37 -19.86 4.34
C GLN A 37 22.81 -19.34 4.36
N ALA A 38 23.04 -18.24 5.09
CA ALA A 38 24.39 -17.77 5.34
C ALA A 38 25.04 -18.65 6.42
N PRO A 39 26.32 -19.06 6.27
CA PRO A 39 27.01 -19.83 7.31
C PRO A 39 26.96 -19.11 8.67
N ASN A 40 26.25 -19.73 9.62
CA ASN A 40 26.16 -19.39 11.05
C ASN A 40 25.63 -17.99 11.43
N LYS A 41 24.77 -17.35 10.62
CA LYS A 41 24.18 -16.05 11.04
C LYS A 41 22.70 -15.86 10.70
N TRP A 42 22.29 -16.04 9.44
CA TRP A 42 20.94 -15.69 8.99
C TRP A 42 20.44 -16.62 7.89
N THR A 43 19.14 -16.85 7.87
CA THR A 43 18.41 -17.52 6.79
C THR A 43 17.48 -16.52 6.12
N VAL A 44 17.50 -16.49 4.79
CA VAL A 44 16.54 -15.75 3.98
C VAL A 44 15.41 -16.70 3.61
N TYR A 45 14.21 -16.35 4.06
CA TYR A 45 12.99 -17.04 3.72
C TYR A 45 12.23 -16.24 2.66
N LEU A 46 11.70 -16.94 1.65
CA LEU A 46 10.82 -16.40 0.64
C LEU A 46 9.38 -16.73 1.01
N ASN A 47 8.53 -15.70 1.02
CA ASN A 47 7.09 -15.90 1.08
C ASN A 47 6.62 -16.55 -0.23
N LYS A 48 6.13 -17.79 -0.17
CA LYS A 48 5.55 -18.49 -1.32
C LYS A 48 4.04 -18.27 -1.45
N THR A 49 3.42 -17.75 -0.39
CA THR A 49 2.04 -17.28 -0.43
C THR A 49 1.96 -16.09 -1.39
N ASP A 50 0.90 -16.07 -2.20
CA ASP A 50 0.72 -15.12 -3.29
C ASP A 50 0.64 -13.69 -2.73
N VAL A 51 1.76 -12.96 -2.77
CA VAL A 51 1.87 -11.66 -2.10
C VAL A 51 1.04 -10.64 -2.89
N LYS A 52 -0.15 -10.31 -2.39
CA LYS A 52 -1.10 -9.40 -3.05
C LYS A 52 -0.83 -7.96 -2.62
N PHE A 53 -0.28 -7.16 -3.54
CA PHE A 53 -0.16 -5.72 -3.31
C PHE A 53 -1.53 -5.01 -3.29
N VAL A 54 -2.50 -5.56 -4.03
CA VAL A 54 -3.89 -5.10 -4.11
C VAL A 54 -4.81 -6.31 -4.02
N TRP A 55 -5.90 -6.22 -3.27
CA TRP A 55 -6.93 -7.26 -3.21
C TRP A 55 -8.32 -6.66 -2.92
N LEU A 56 -9.37 -7.49 -3.09
CA LEU A 56 -10.75 -7.13 -2.83
C LEU A 56 -11.32 -7.89 -1.62
N VAL A 57 -12.09 -7.19 -0.79
CA VAL A 57 -12.66 -7.71 0.45
C VAL A 57 -14.16 -7.43 0.52
N ALA A 58 -14.96 -8.45 0.87
CA ALA A 58 -16.42 -8.40 0.95
C ALA A 58 -16.98 -8.00 2.34
N GLY A 59 -16.12 -7.50 3.23
CA GLY A 59 -16.45 -7.33 4.63
C GLY A 59 -15.68 -6.21 5.29
N TYR A 60 -16.35 -5.42 6.12
CA TYR A 60 -15.67 -4.49 7.02
C TYR A 60 -16.21 -4.54 8.45
N ARG A 61 -15.35 -4.11 9.37
CA ARG A 61 -15.68 -3.87 10.78
C ARG A 61 -15.25 -2.47 11.17
N ILE A 62 -16.02 -1.82 12.04
CA ILE A 62 -15.58 -0.58 12.68
C ILE A 62 -14.84 -0.90 13.98
N ALA A 63 -13.65 -0.31 14.12
CA ALA A 63 -12.94 -0.24 15.39
C ALA A 63 -13.26 1.06 16.11
N GLY A 64 -13.39 1.00 17.44
CA GLY A 64 -13.67 2.17 18.26
C GLY A 64 -12.47 3.12 18.41
N SER A 65 -11.26 2.62 18.14
CA SER A 65 -9.99 3.36 18.20
C SER A 65 -8.92 2.67 17.35
N GLU A 66 -7.79 3.36 17.14
CA GLU A 66 -6.61 2.77 16.49
C GLU A 66 -6.06 1.57 17.28
N ASP A 67 -6.02 1.65 18.61
CA ASP A 67 -5.58 0.54 19.45
C ASP A 67 -6.50 -0.68 19.34
N ASP A 68 -7.81 -0.47 19.22
CA ASP A 68 -8.80 -1.53 19.00
C ASP A 68 -8.57 -2.19 17.62
N ALA A 69 -8.33 -1.38 16.58
CA ALA A 69 -8.01 -1.89 15.25
C ALA A 69 -6.73 -2.75 15.26
N ILE A 70 -5.65 -2.24 15.86
CA ILE A 70 -4.37 -2.96 15.98
C ILE A 70 -4.54 -4.24 16.80
N SER A 71 -5.30 -4.20 17.89
CA SER A 71 -5.53 -5.37 18.73
C SER A 71 -6.32 -6.46 18.00
N TYR A 72 -7.27 -6.08 17.15
CA TYR A 72 -8.03 -7.01 16.33
C TYR A 72 -7.18 -7.66 15.23
N VAL A 73 -6.37 -6.86 14.52
CA VAL A 73 -5.50 -7.33 13.42
C VAL A 73 -4.47 -8.35 13.92
N LYS A 74 -4.07 -8.26 15.19
CA LYS A 74 -3.15 -9.19 15.84
C LYS A 74 -3.76 -10.55 16.22
N HIS A 75 -5.08 -10.67 16.16
CA HIS A 75 -5.73 -11.93 16.51
C HIS A 75 -5.41 -12.99 15.44
N GLN A 76 -5.12 -14.23 15.84
CA GLN A 76 -4.78 -15.30 14.89
C GLN A 76 -5.92 -15.63 13.90
N ASP A 77 -7.15 -15.31 14.28
CA ASP A 77 -8.35 -15.51 13.44
C ASP A 77 -8.61 -14.35 12.46
N PHE A 78 -7.76 -13.32 12.47
CA PHE A 78 -7.85 -12.22 11.52
C PHE A 78 -7.27 -12.65 10.17
N ASN A 79 -8.10 -12.53 9.12
CA ASN A 79 -7.68 -12.74 7.75
C ASN A 79 -7.79 -11.40 6.97
N PRO A 80 -6.67 -10.78 6.54
CA PRO A 80 -6.69 -9.50 5.83
C PRO A 80 -7.39 -9.58 4.47
N PHE A 81 -7.55 -10.79 3.91
CA PHE A 81 -8.23 -11.02 2.63
C PHE A 81 -9.76 -11.15 2.79
N GLU A 82 -10.29 -11.24 4.01
CA GLU A 82 -11.72 -11.42 4.27
C GLU A 82 -12.40 -10.25 4.98
N THR A 83 -11.66 -9.43 5.72
CA THR A 83 -12.25 -8.31 6.47
C THR A 83 -11.27 -7.15 6.57
N VAL A 84 -11.75 -5.93 6.30
CA VAL A 84 -11.04 -4.70 6.61
C VAL A 84 -11.55 -4.07 7.91
N VAL A 85 -10.64 -3.59 8.75
CA VAL A 85 -10.99 -2.86 9.97
C VAL A 85 -10.86 -1.36 9.72
N LEU A 86 -11.96 -0.62 9.82
CA LEU A 86 -11.99 0.82 9.56
C LEU A 86 -12.16 1.60 10.87
N GLU A 87 -11.51 2.75 10.97
CA GLU A 87 -11.69 3.68 12.11
C GLU A 87 -12.96 4.55 11.96
N LYS A 88 -13.59 4.53 10.78
CA LYS A 88 -14.72 5.40 10.43
C LYS A 88 -15.71 4.67 9.53
N GLU A 89 -17.00 4.93 9.77
CA GLU A 89 -18.09 4.43 8.93
C GLU A 89 -17.97 4.96 7.49
N PRO A 90 -17.95 4.08 6.48
CA PRO A 90 -17.86 4.46 5.08
C PRO A 90 -19.18 5.05 4.57
N LYS A 91 -19.08 6.09 3.73
CA LYS A 91 -20.23 6.62 2.97
C LYS A 91 -20.51 5.72 1.76
N GLY A 92 -20.99 4.51 2.00
CA GLY A 92 -21.18 3.46 1.00
C GLY A 92 -20.78 2.10 1.57
N GLY A 93 -21.28 1.00 0.98
CA GLY A 93 -20.89 -0.34 1.40
C GLY A 93 -21.49 -0.83 2.71
N ALA A 94 -22.54 -0.20 3.25
CA ALA A 94 -23.22 -0.67 4.47
C ALA A 94 -23.69 -2.14 4.40
N SER A 95 -23.94 -2.65 3.18
CA SER A 95 -24.22 -4.06 2.89
C SER A 95 -23.07 -5.00 3.23
N LEU A 96 -21.86 -4.48 3.43
CA LEU A 96 -20.62 -5.20 3.79
C LEU A 96 -20.34 -5.19 5.30
N ALA A 97 -21.13 -4.47 6.10
CA ALA A 97 -20.91 -4.33 7.53
C ALA A 97 -21.00 -5.67 8.26
N GLY A 98 -19.95 -6.03 9.00
CA GLY A 98 -19.88 -7.28 9.77
C GLY A 98 -19.78 -8.56 8.93
N ARG A 99 -19.67 -8.44 7.60
CA ARG A 99 -19.42 -9.59 6.71
C ARG A 99 -17.95 -9.99 6.75
N LYS A 100 -17.70 -11.21 6.30
CA LYS A 100 -16.36 -11.74 6.00
C LYS A 100 -16.40 -12.41 4.64
N GLY A 101 -15.34 -12.24 3.86
CA GLY A 101 -15.16 -12.96 2.61
C GLY A 101 -14.16 -12.29 1.69
N GLU A 102 -13.38 -13.11 1.00
CA GLU A 102 -12.56 -12.67 -0.12
C GLU A 102 -13.44 -12.54 -1.37
N ILE A 103 -13.10 -11.58 -2.24
CA ILE A 103 -13.73 -11.44 -3.54
C ILE A 103 -12.70 -11.78 -4.61
N ASP A 104 -13.02 -12.81 -5.39
CA ASP A 104 -12.25 -13.17 -6.58
C ASP A 104 -12.62 -12.22 -7.73
N GLY A 105 -11.89 -11.10 -7.80
CA GLY A 105 -11.99 -10.11 -8.87
C GLY A 105 -10.66 -9.95 -9.59
N GLU A 106 -10.71 -9.56 -10.85
CA GLU A 106 -9.50 -9.30 -11.63
C GLU A 106 -8.95 -7.91 -11.27
N MET A 107 -7.64 -7.83 -11.02
CA MET A 107 -6.95 -6.58 -10.71
C MET A 107 -5.65 -6.53 -11.48
N ASP A 108 -5.48 -5.51 -12.32
CA ASP A 108 -4.24 -5.27 -13.05
C ASP A 108 -3.65 -3.90 -12.68
N ILE A 109 -2.42 -3.92 -12.16
CA ILE A 109 -1.70 -2.70 -11.78
C ILE A 109 -1.06 -2.13 -13.05
N THR A 110 -1.78 -1.26 -13.74
CA THR A 110 -1.32 -0.65 -14.99
C THR A 110 -0.27 0.45 -14.80
N LEU A 111 -0.12 0.99 -13.59
CA LEU A 111 0.95 1.91 -13.24
C LEU A 111 1.35 1.78 -11.77
N PHE A 112 2.64 1.61 -11.52
CA PHE A 112 3.22 1.61 -10.18
C PHE A 112 4.36 2.63 -10.10
N SER A 113 4.18 3.70 -9.32
CA SER A 113 5.19 4.73 -9.09
C SER A 113 5.06 5.32 -7.68
N PRO A 114 6.13 5.97 -7.15
CA PRO A 114 6.10 6.50 -5.78
C PRO A 114 4.96 7.48 -5.48
N ASN A 115 4.47 8.20 -6.49
CA ASN A 115 3.44 9.23 -6.33
C ASN A 115 2.10 8.87 -6.98
N LYS A 116 2.01 7.73 -7.67
CA LYS A 116 0.81 7.32 -8.40
C LYS A 116 0.76 5.81 -8.55
N VAL A 117 -0.37 5.22 -8.16
CA VAL A 117 -0.73 3.84 -8.46
C VAL A 117 -2.02 3.85 -9.28
N THR A 118 -2.09 3.04 -10.32
CA THR A 118 -3.31 2.86 -11.13
C THR A 118 -3.60 1.37 -11.24
N VAL A 119 -4.85 1.01 -10.98
CA VAL A 119 -5.34 -0.36 -10.99
C VAL A 119 -6.61 -0.39 -11.82
N ASP A 120 -6.64 -1.25 -12.83
CA ASP A 120 -7.87 -1.61 -13.51
C ASP A 120 -8.48 -2.82 -12.78
N VAL A 121 -9.75 -2.71 -12.40
CA VAL A 121 -10.41 -3.62 -11.46
C VAL A 121 -11.71 -4.14 -12.07
N SER A 122 -11.94 -5.44 -11.99
CA SER A 122 -13.22 -6.09 -12.27
C SER A 122 -13.74 -6.71 -10.97
N ALA A 123 -14.69 -6.04 -10.33
CA ALA A 123 -15.28 -6.45 -9.07
C ALA A 123 -16.65 -7.13 -9.31
N PRO A 124 -16.83 -8.42 -9.00
CA PRO A 124 -18.10 -9.12 -9.20
C PRO A 124 -19.21 -8.68 -8.21
N ALA A 125 -18.83 -8.02 -7.11
CA ALA A 125 -19.72 -7.48 -6.10
C ALA A 125 -19.11 -6.23 -5.47
N ASP A 126 -19.92 -5.49 -4.71
CA ASP A 126 -19.45 -4.38 -3.87
C ASP A 126 -18.33 -4.86 -2.94
N ALA A 127 -17.24 -4.09 -2.87
CA ALA A 127 -16.02 -4.50 -2.19
C ALA A 127 -15.27 -3.32 -1.57
N PHE A 128 -14.35 -3.63 -0.67
CA PHE A 128 -13.21 -2.76 -0.40
C PHE A 128 -12.03 -3.20 -1.25
N LEU A 129 -11.48 -2.27 -2.04
CA LEU A 129 -10.16 -2.45 -2.62
C LEU A 129 -9.13 -2.01 -1.60
N VAL A 130 -8.29 -2.96 -1.20
CA VAL A 130 -7.23 -2.75 -0.22
C VAL A 130 -5.91 -2.61 -0.96
N LEU A 131 -5.12 -1.62 -0.56
CA LEU A 131 -3.78 -1.39 -1.05
C LEU A 131 -2.82 -1.61 0.11
N SER A 132 -1.88 -2.55 -0.02
CA SER A 132 -0.80 -2.78 0.97
C SER A 132 0.24 -1.64 0.92
N GLN A 133 -0.21 -0.43 1.22
CA GLN A 133 0.58 0.77 1.35
C GLN A 133 0.10 1.52 2.58
N THR A 134 1.04 2.04 3.37
CA THR A 134 0.72 2.83 4.55
C THR A 134 -0.15 4.03 4.19
N TYR A 135 -1.26 4.18 4.93
CA TYR A 135 -2.15 5.32 4.79
C TYR A 135 -1.42 6.63 5.06
N TYR A 136 -1.69 7.64 4.23
CA TYR A 136 -1.24 9.00 4.48
C TYR A 136 -2.24 10.05 3.97
N PRO A 137 -2.59 11.09 4.75
CA PRO A 137 -3.68 12.01 4.43
C PRO A 137 -3.56 12.79 3.11
N LEU A 138 -2.36 12.88 2.52
CA LEU A 138 -2.13 13.57 1.25
C LEU A 138 -2.37 12.69 0.01
N TRP A 139 -2.67 11.40 0.18
CA TRP A 139 -3.17 10.56 -0.92
C TRP A 139 -4.60 10.94 -1.27
N GLN A 140 -4.90 10.88 -2.56
CA GLN A 140 -6.25 10.97 -3.09
C GLN A 140 -6.53 9.77 -3.97
N ALA A 141 -7.76 9.26 -3.90
CA ALA A 141 -8.23 8.19 -4.74
C ALA A 141 -9.35 8.68 -5.65
N THR A 142 -9.39 8.14 -6.88
CA THR A 142 -10.51 8.29 -7.78
C THR A 142 -10.93 6.94 -8.36
N ILE A 143 -12.24 6.77 -8.55
CA ILE A 143 -12.86 5.66 -9.28
C ILE A 143 -13.48 6.27 -10.53
N ASP A 144 -13.03 5.85 -11.71
CA ASP A 144 -13.49 6.38 -13.00
C ASP A 144 -13.42 7.92 -13.08
N GLY A 145 -12.35 8.48 -12.51
CA GLY A 145 -12.11 9.92 -12.43
C GLY A 145 -12.91 10.67 -11.37
N LYS A 146 -13.85 10.02 -10.66
CA LYS A 146 -14.61 10.62 -9.56
C LYS A 146 -13.90 10.38 -8.23
N ARG A 147 -13.78 11.41 -7.40
CA ARG A 147 -13.11 11.32 -6.10
C ARG A 147 -13.84 10.36 -5.17
N THR A 148 -13.09 9.47 -4.52
CA THR A 148 -13.58 8.60 -3.45
C THR A 148 -12.81 8.86 -2.15
N GLU A 149 -13.39 8.45 -1.03
CA GLU A 149 -12.76 8.54 0.28
C GLU A 149 -11.76 7.38 0.45
N ILE A 150 -10.56 7.71 0.93
CA ILE A 150 -9.58 6.71 1.35
C ILE A 150 -9.79 6.49 2.85
N PHE A 151 -9.92 5.24 3.24
CA PHE A 151 -9.99 4.82 4.63
C PHE A 151 -8.62 4.33 5.07
N LYS A 152 -8.20 4.74 6.27
CA LYS A 152 -7.15 4.04 6.99
C LYS A 152 -7.75 2.73 7.48
N SER A 153 -7.21 1.61 7.00
CA SER A 153 -7.67 0.28 7.37
C SER A 153 -6.59 -0.49 8.12
N ASP A 154 -7.04 -1.40 8.97
CA ASP A 154 -6.20 -2.39 9.66
C ASP A 154 -5.07 -1.75 10.46
N GLY A 155 -5.34 -0.54 10.98
CA GLY A 155 -4.42 0.27 11.78
C GLY A 155 -3.29 0.95 11.01
N ALA A 156 -3.02 0.61 9.75
CA ALA A 156 -1.84 1.12 9.05
C ALA A 156 -1.99 1.34 7.55
N ILE A 157 -2.74 0.51 6.84
CA ILE A 157 -2.82 0.52 5.38
C ILE A 157 -4.03 1.32 4.89
N GLN A 158 -4.23 1.38 3.57
CA GLN A 158 -5.31 2.16 2.99
C GLN A 158 -6.23 1.32 2.12
N SER A 159 -7.52 1.64 2.17
CA SER A 159 -8.55 1.01 1.35
C SER A 159 -9.55 2.03 0.83
N ILE A 160 -10.29 1.65 -0.20
CA ILE A 160 -11.40 2.41 -0.75
C ILE A 160 -12.60 1.49 -0.96
N PHE A 161 -13.80 2.02 -0.79
CA PHE A 161 -15.01 1.32 -1.24
C PHE A 161 -15.11 1.38 -2.77
N ILE A 162 -15.35 0.24 -3.41
CA ILE A 162 -15.66 0.13 -4.84
C ILE A 162 -17.00 -0.60 -5.03
N PRO A 163 -17.89 -0.09 -5.90
CA PRO A 163 -19.09 -0.82 -6.27
C PRO A 163 -18.77 -2.00 -7.21
N ALA A 164 -19.72 -2.92 -7.37
CA ALA A 164 -19.62 -3.98 -8.37
C ALA A 164 -19.51 -3.41 -9.79
N GLY A 165 -18.62 -3.97 -10.61
CA GLY A 165 -18.40 -3.58 -12.00
C GLY A 165 -16.93 -3.48 -12.39
N GLN A 166 -16.69 -2.94 -13.58
CA GLN A 166 -15.34 -2.64 -14.07
C GLN A 166 -15.01 -1.18 -13.79
N HIS A 167 -13.86 -0.96 -13.16
CA HIS A 167 -13.46 0.35 -12.67
C HIS A 167 -11.99 0.62 -12.92
N LYS A 168 -11.67 1.87 -13.21
CA LYS A 168 -10.30 2.38 -13.15
C LYS A 168 -10.08 3.13 -11.85
N VAL A 169 -9.21 2.58 -11.01
CA VAL A 169 -8.85 3.15 -9.72
C VAL A 169 -7.50 3.85 -9.83
N GLU A 170 -7.43 5.11 -9.42
CA GLU A 170 -6.17 5.85 -9.32
C GLU A 170 -5.93 6.33 -7.89
N PHE A 171 -4.79 5.97 -7.31
CA PHE A 171 -4.24 6.61 -6.12
C PHE A 171 -3.17 7.62 -6.54
N ARG A 172 -3.24 8.84 -6.05
CA ARG A 172 -2.27 9.90 -6.35
C ARG A 172 -1.85 10.65 -5.10
N TYR A 173 -0.54 10.74 -4.90
CA TYR A 173 0.05 11.50 -3.81
C TYR A 173 0.11 12.99 -4.18
N LEU A 174 -0.62 13.83 -3.44
CA LEU A 174 -0.62 15.27 -3.65
C LEU A 174 0.39 15.99 -2.75
N SER A 175 1.67 15.91 -3.09
CA SER A 175 2.66 16.79 -2.45
C SER A 175 2.70 18.15 -3.14
N LYS A 176 2.30 19.21 -2.41
CA LYS A 176 2.55 20.60 -2.81
C LYS A 176 4.06 20.85 -2.97
N TYR A 177 4.88 20.23 -2.11
CA TYR A 177 6.33 20.35 -2.12
C TYR A 177 6.98 19.72 -3.35
N TYR A 178 6.44 18.62 -3.88
CA TYR A 178 6.97 18.01 -5.10
C TYR A 178 6.82 18.95 -6.31
N ARG A 179 5.67 19.62 -6.44
CA ARG A 179 5.47 20.65 -7.48
C ARG A 179 6.44 21.83 -7.29
N MET A 180 6.60 22.32 -6.07
CA MET A 180 7.51 23.42 -5.74
C MET A 180 8.97 23.07 -6.05
N GLY A 181 9.41 21.88 -5.62
CA GLY A 181 10.76 21.37 -5.86
C GLY A 181 11.06 21.26 -7.35
N LYS A 182 10.12 20.76 -8.16
CA LYS A 182 10.29 20.68 -9.62
C LYS A 182 10.53 22.05 -10.25
N ILE A 183 9.80 23.08 -9.80
CA ILE A 183 9.97 24.45 -10.29
C ILE A 183 11.32 25.02 -9.85
N LEU A 184 11.68 24.87 -8.58
CA LEU A 184 12.95 25.38 -8.04
C LEU A 184 14.17 24.69 -8.69
N SER A 185 14.12 23.37 -8.90
CA SER A 185 15.18 22.65 -9.62
C SER A 185 15.31 23.10 -11.07
N ALA A 186 14.19 23.32 -11.78
CA ALA A 186 14.23 23.85 -13.14
C ALA A 186 14.84 25.25 -13.21
N LEU A 187 14.47 26.14 -12.27
CA LEU A 187 15.07 27.47 -12.15
C LEU A 187 16.58 27.40 -11.86
N GLY A 188 16.99 26.50 -10.95
CA GLY A 188 18.41 26.25 -10.65
C GLY A 188 19.20 25.83 -11.89
N ILE A 189 18.69 24.86 -12.66
CA ILE A 189 19.31 24.41 -13.91
C ILE A 189 19.44 25.57 -14.92
N ILE A 190 18.39 26.38 -15.09
CA ILE A 190 18.40 27.53 -15.99
C ILE A 190 19.48 28.53 -15.57
N LEU A 191 19.58 28.85 -14.27
CA LEU A 191 20.59 29.78 -13.75
C LEU A 191 22.02 29.24 -13.95
N THR A 192 22.24 27.94 -13.73
CA THR A 192 23.53 27.29 -13.99
C THR A 192 23.90 27.33 -15.46
N ILE A 193 22.95 27.10 -16.38
CA ILE A 193 23.22 27.20 -17.82
C ILE A 193 23.57 28.63 -18.21
N ILE A 194 22.82 29.62 -17.69
CA ILE A 194 23.10 31.04 -17.95
C ILE A 194 24.49 31.43 -17.46
N SER A 195 24.87 31.03 -16.24
CA SER A 195 26.20 31.35 -15.71
C SER A 195 27.31 30.73 -16.56
N LEU A 196 27.15 29.47 -16.99
CA LEU A 196 28.10 28.79 -17.87
C LEU A 196 28.26 29.53 -19.21
N VAL A 197 27.15 29.94 -19.83
CA VAL A 197 27.16 30.69 -21.10
C VAL A 197 27.85 32.05 -20.93
N VAL A 198 27.63 32.74 -19.81
CA VAL A 198 28.27 34.02 -19.51
C VAL A 198 29.79 33.84 -19.35
N VAL A 199 30.23 32.80 -18.64
CA VAL A 199 31.66 32.49 -18.45
C VAL A 199 32.33 32.20 -19.79
N VAL A 200 31.78 31.29 -20.59
CA VAL A 200 32.34 30.93 -21.91
C VAL A 200 32.38 32.13 -22.88
N ARG A 201 31.38 33.01 -22.83
CA ARG A 201 31.36 34.23 -23.66
C ARG A 201 32.41 35.26 -23.25
N LYS A 202 32.74 35.36 -21.95
CA LYS A 202 33.83 36.22 -21.48
C LYS A 202 35.18 35.70 -21.93
N GLU A 203 35.40 34.40 -21.84
CA GLU A 203 36.65 33.74 -22.22
C GLU A 203 36.94 33.84 -23.72
N LYS A 204 35.91 33.82 -24.59
CA LYS A 204 36.08 34.06 -26.03
C LYS A 204 36.31 35.52 -26.43
N ARG A 205 36.12 36.48 -25.52
CA ARG A 205 36.24 37.93 -25.79
C ARG A 205 37.51 38.56 -25.22
N GLY A 206 38.24 37.87 -24.35
CA GLY A 206 39.56 38.26 -23.86
C GLY A 206 40.64 37.51 -24.61
#